data_AF-A0A349Y025-F1
#
_entry.id   AF-A0A349Y025-F1
#
_cell.length_a   1.000
_cell.length_b   1.000
_cell.length_c   1.000
_cell.angle_alpha   90.00
_cell.angle_beta   90.00
_cell.angle_gamma   90.00
#
_symmetry.space_group_name_H-M   'P 1'
#
loop_
_entity.id
_entity.type
_entity.pdbx_description
1 polymer ?
#
loop_
_entity_poly.entity_id
_entity_poly.type
_entity_poly.pdbx_seq_one_letter_code
_entity_poly.pdbx_strand_id
1 'polypeptide(L)'
;IFRGALDVRARQINDAMKIAAAQALADLAREDVPDDVAAAYQGNRPRFGPQYIIPVPFDPRLISAIPVAVAKAALETGVAQRVIPDLDAY
;
A
#
# COMPACT_ATOMS: atom_id res chain seq x y z
N ILE A 1 2.02 5.40 2.92
CA ILE A 1 1.91 6.82 2.46
C ILE A 1 3.28 7.47 2.28
N PHE A 2 4.06 7.69 3.35
CA PHE A 2 5.28 8.51 3.26
C PHE A 2 6.28 8.05 2.19
N ARG A 3 6.56 6.76 2.09
CA ARG A 3 7.50 6.25 1.07
C ARG A 3 7.10 6.64 -0.36
N GLY A 4 5.87 6.35 -0.79
CA GLY A 4 5.38 6.71 -2.13
C GLY A 4 5.40 8.22 -2.39
N ALA A 5 5.08 9.03 -1.38
CA ALA A 5 5.17 10.49 -1.49
C ALA A 5 6.62 10.98 -1.62
N LEU A 6 7.56 10.38 -0.89
CA LEU A 6 8.98 10.74 -0.92
C LEU A 6 9.66 10.30 -2.23
N ASP A 7 9.33 9.11 -2.74
CA ASP A 7 9.94 8.54 -3.94
C ASP A 7 9.67 9.41 -5.19
N VAL A 8 8.47 10.00 -5.28
CA VAL A 8 8.06 10.94 -6.34
C VAL A 8 8.30 12.41 -6.00
N ARG A 9 8.90 12.69 -4.83
CA ARG A 9 9.14 14.05 -4.32
C ARG A 9 7.87 14.91 -4.33
N ALA A 10 6.77 14.37 -3.80
CA ALA A 10 5.49 15.05 -3.75
C ALA A 10 5.58 16.35 -2.93
N ARG A 11 4.99 17.44 -3.42
CA ARG A 11 4.95 18.73 -2.72
C ARG A 11 4.03 18.74 -1.50
N GLN A 12 3.05 17.84 -1.49
CA GLN A 12 2.05 17.73 -0.43
C GLN A 12 1.45 16.32 -0.41
N ILE A 13 0.78 15.98 0.69
CA ILE A 13 -0.10 14.81 0.77
C ILE A 13 -1.54 15.30 0.64
N ASN A 14 -2.19 15.01 -0.48
CA ASN A 14 -3.59 15.38 -0.73
C ASN A 14 -4.56 14.24 -0.41
N ASP A 15 -5.86 14.51 -0.54
CA ASP A 15 -6.90 13.52 -0.22
C ASP A 15 -6.93 12.34 -1.21
N ALA A 16 -6.60 12.57 -2.49
CA ALA A 16 -6.48 11.49 -3.47
C ALA A 16 -5.41 10.46 -3.04
N MET A 17 -4.26 10.92 -2.52
CA MET A 17 -3.21 10.05 -1.98
C MET A 17 -3.68 9.25 -0.75
N LYS A 18 -4.49 9.86 0.13
CA LYS A 18 -5.06 9.17 1.30
C LYS A 18 -6.07 8.11 0.88
N ILE A 19 -6.95 8.43 -0.07
CA ILE A 19 -7.94 7.52 -0.64
C ILE A 19 -7.24 6.34 -1.31
N ALA A 20 -6.22 6.59 -2.12
CA ALA A 20 -5.43 5.54 -2.77
C ALA A 20 -4.77 4.59 -1.75
N ALA A 21 -4.22 5.14 -0.66
CA ALA A 21 -3.66 4.32 0.41
C ALA A 21 -4.72 3.47 1.13
N ALA A 22 -5.91 4.02 1.39
CA ALA A 22 -7.00 3.29 2.01
C ALA A 22 -7.55 2.18 1.12
N GLN A 23 -7.68 2.43 -0.19
CA GLN A 23 -8.07 1.43 -1.18
C GLN A 23 -7.04 0.30 -1.27
N ALA A 24 -5.75 0.63 -1.39
CA ALA A 24 -4.69 -0.37 -1.43
C ALA A 24 -4.62 -1.23 -0.16
N LEU A 25 -4.89 -0.66 1.02
CA LEU A 25 -5.02 -1.42 2.27
C LEU A 25 -6.21 -2.39 2.23
N ALA A 26 -7.36 -1.92 1.75
CA ALA A 26 -8.58 -2.72 1.67
C ALA A 26 -8.45 -3.86 0.66
N ASP A 27 -7.78 -3.63 -0.46
CA ASP A 27 -7.54 -4.64 -1.48
C ASP A 27 -6.54 -5.68 -0.95
N LEU A 28 -5.44 -5.24 -0.34
CA LEU A 28 -4.45 -6.13 0.26
C LEU A 28 -5.03 -6.99 1.41
N ALA A 29 -6.01 -6.47 2.16
CA ALA A 29 -6.70 -7.24 3.19
C ALA A 29 -7.53 -8.40 2.63
N ARG A 30 -7.98 -8.29 1.37
CA ARG A 30 -8.78 -9.31 0.67
C ARG A 30 -7.94 -10.30 -0.12
N GLU A 31 -6.67 -9.99 -0.37
CA GLU A 31 -5.72 -10.90 -0.98
C GLU A 31 -5.29 -12.01 -0.01
N ASP A 32 -5.08 -13.21 -0.54
CA ASP A 32 -4.56 -14.33 0.22
C ASP A 32 -3.21 -13.98 0.85
N VAL A 33 -3.11 -14.24 2.16
CA VAL A 33 -1.90 -13.99 2.93
C VAL A 33 -0.89 -15.12 2.63
N PRO A 34 0.35 -14.80 2.21
CA PRO A 34 1.40 -15.80 2.01
C PRO A 34 1.67 -16.61 3.28
N ASP A 35 2.06 -17.87 3.10
CA ASP A 35 2.28 -18.80 4.23
C ASP A 35 3.34 -18.32 5.22
N ASP A 36 4.39 -17.65 4.73
CA ASP A 36 5.46 -17.09 5.55
C ASP A 36 4.95 -16.00 6.52
N VAL A 37 3.93 -15.25 6.10
CA VAL A 37 3.29 -14.21 6.92
C VAL A 37 2.32 -14.85 7.92
N ALA A 38 1.56 -15.87 7.51
CA ALA A 38 0.65 -16.59 8.40
C ALA A 38 1.39 -17.30 9.55
N ALA A 39 2.57 -17.86 9.29
CA ALA A 39 3.41 -18.51 10.29
C ALA A 39 3.89 -17.54 11.38
N ALA A 40 4.22 -16.29 11.01
CA ALA A 40 4.65 -15.26 11.95
C ALA A 40 3.52 -14.77 12.88
N TYR A 41 2.26 -14.91 12.46
CA TYR A 41 1.08 -14.45 13.19
C TYR A 41 0.24 -15.60 13.77
N GLN A 42 0.91 -16.50 14.50
CA GLN A 42 0.31 -17.60 15.28
C GLN A 42 -0.27 -18.76 14.43
N GLY A 43 0.17 -18.92 13.18
CA GLY A 43 -0.17 -20.08 12.35
C GLY A 43 -1.62 -20.11 11.83
N ASN A 44 -2.45 -19.13 12.20
CA ASN A 44 -3.77 -18.94 11.63
C ASN A 44 -3.64 -18.09 10.37
N ARG A 45 -4.00 -18.64 9.20
CA ARG A 45 -4.08 -17.86 7.95
C ARG A 45 -5.16 -16.79 8.12
N PRO A 46 -4.79 -15.50 8.19
CA PRO A 46 -5.78 -14.43 8.28
C PRO A 46 -6.58 -14.43 6.99
N ARG A 47 -7.91 -14.51 7.12
CA ARG A 47 -8.84 -14.36 6.01
C ARG A 47 -9.68 -13.13 6.25
N PHE A 48 -9.93 -12.38 5.18
CA PHE A 48 -10.79 -11.21 5.25
C PHE A 48 -12.12 -11.55 5.94
N GLY A 49 -12.44 -10.81 7.00
CA GLY A 49 -13.60 -11.09 7.84
C GLY A 49 -13.64 -10.19 9.07
N PRO A 50 -14.63 -10.37 9.97
CA PRO A 50 -14.82 -9.49 11.12
C PRO A 50 -13.60 -9.41 12.05
N GLN A 51 -12.75 -10.45 12.05
CA GLN A 51 -11.53 -10.54 12.85
C GLN A 51 -10.27 -10.09 12.09
N TYR A 52 -10.38 -9.81 10.79
CA TYR A 52 -9.26 -9.38 9.93
C TYR A 52 -9.81 -8.48 8.81
N ILE A 53 -9.94 -7.19 9.12
CA ILE A 53 -10.46 -6.16 8.21
C ILE A 53 -9.35 -5.26 7.61
N ILE A 54 -8.16 -5.30 8.18
CA ILE A 54 -6.97 -4.53 7.77
C ILE A 54 -5.72 -5.40 7.96
N PRO A 55 -4.71 -5.31 7.08
CA PRO A 55 -3.48 -6.07 7.25
C PRO A 55 -2.77 -5.73 8.56
N VAL A 56 -2.04 -6.71 9.08
CA VAL A 56 -1.25 -6.56 10.30
C VAL A 56 -0.08 -5.59 10.08
N PRO A 57 0.38 -4.86 11.12
CA PRO A 57 1.35 -3.76 10.94
C PRO A 57 2.68 -4.12 10.27
N PHE A 58 3.11 -5.38 10.38
CA PHE A 58 4.37 -5.86 9.79
C PHE A 58 4.16 -6.83 8.63
N ASP A 59 2.99 -6.80 7.98
CA ASP A 59 2.80 -7.52 6.73
C ASP A 59 3.77 -6.96 5.67
N PRO A 60 4.72 -7.77 5.15
CA PRO A 60 5.73 -7.31 4.21
C PRO A 60 5.12 -6.75 2.91
N ARG A 61 3.91 -7.19 2.53
CA ARG A 61 3.20 -6.73 1.33
C ARG A 61 2.80 -5.25 1.42
N LEU A 62 2.72 -4.68 2.62
CA LEU A 62 2.43 -3.25 2.80
C LEU A 62 3.51 -2.36 2.19
N ILE A 63 4.76 -2.82 2.16
CA ILE A 63 5.91 -2.04 1.67
C ILE A 63 5.90 -1.94 0.14
N SER A 64 5.35 -2.92 -0.57
CA SER A 64 5.21 -2.89 -2.03
C SER A 64 3.88 -2.27 -2.47
N ALA A 65 2.76 -2.64 -1.86
CA ALA A 65 1.44 -2.23 -2.35
C ALA A 65 1.13 -0.74 -2.11
N ILE A 66 1.35 -0.25 -0.89
CA ILE A 66 0.89 1.09 -0.48
C ILE A 66 1.69 2.21 -1.13
N PRO A 67 3.04 2.15 -1.22
CA PRO A 67 3.82 3.21 -1.87
C PRO A 67 3.49 3.38 -3.35
N VAL A 68 3.27 2.28 -4.10
CA VAL A 68 2.90 2.30 -5.52
C VAL A 68 1.58 3.06 -5.72
N ALA A 69 0.53 2.72 -4.96
CA ALA A 69 -0.75 3.40 -5.06
C ALA A 69 -0.65 4.91 -4.74
N VAL A 70 0.13 5.27 -3.72
CA VAL A 70 0.32 6.67 -3.31
C VAL A 70 1.15 7.46 -4.31
N ALA A 71 2.21 6.86 -4.85
CA ALA A 71 3.06 7.47 -5.87
C ALA A 71 2.25 7.73 -7.15
N LYS A 72 1.44 6.76 -7.58
CA LYS A 72 0.51 6.90 -8.70
C LYS A 72 -0.47 8.06 -8.50
N ALA A 73 -1.14 8.13 -7.34
CA ALA A 73 -2.05 9.23 -7.03
C ALA A 73 -1.34 10.59 -7.01
N ALA A 74 -0.10 10.66 -6.53
CA ALA A 74 0.70 11.88 -6.54
C ALA A 74 1.06 12.35 -7.97
N LEU A 75 1.32 11.40 -8.88
CA LEU A 75 1.56 11.66 -10.31
C LEU A 75 0.28 12.17 -10.99
N GLU A 76 -0.84 11.46 -10.81
CA GLU A 76 -2.13 11.79 -11.41
C GLU A 76 -2.66 13.16 -10.97
N THR A 77 -2.44 13.52 -9.70
CA THR A 77 -2.86 14.83 -9.18
C THR A 77 -1.85 15.96 -9.42
N GLY A 78 -0.73 15.67 -10.09
CA GLY A 78 0.28 16.66 -10.46
C GLY A 78 1.07 17.25 -9.29
N VAL A 79 1.02 16.62 -8.10
CA VAL A 79 1.79 17.07 -6.93
C VAL A 79 3.19 16.46 -6.89
N ALA A 80 3.45 15.39 -7.66
CA ALA A 80 4.75 14.76 -7.84
C ALA A 80 5.72 15.65 -8.62
N GLN A 81 6.98 15.70 -8.17
CA GLN A 81 8.06 16.40 -8.88
C GLN A 81 8.98 15.44 -9.67
N ARG A 82 8.88 14.14 -9.41
CA ARG A 82 9.62 13.10 -10.12
C ARG A 82 8.64 12.04 -10.64
N VAL A 83 8.78 11.69 -11.91
CA VAL A 83 8.01 10.62 -12.55
C VAL A 83 8.70 9.28 -12.33
N ILE A 84 7.90 8.26 -12.03
CA ILE A 84 8.33 6.87 -12.04
C ILE A 84 8.00 6.33 -13.43
N PRO A 85 9.01 5.98 -14.26
CA PRO A 85 8.79 5.61 -15.66
C PRO A 85 8.13 4.24 -15.81
N ASP A 86 8.34 3.34 -14.85
CA ASP A 86 7.74 2.01 -14.79
C ASP A 86 7.22 1.80 -13.37
N LEU A 87 5.89 1.86 -13.22
CA LEU A 87 5.22 1.67 -11.93
C LEU A 87 5.12 0.19 -11.53
N ASP A 88 5.21 -0.74 -12.49
CA ASP A 88 5.12 -2.17 -12.22
C ASP A 88 6.47 -2.73 -11.73
N ALA A 89 7.58 -2.15 -12.20
CA ALA A 89 8.93 -2.47 -11.73
C ALA A 89 9.34 -1.74 -10.43
N TYR A 90 8.53 -0.78 -9.97
CA TYR A 90 8.76 0.02 -8.76
C TYR A 90 8.24 -0.66 -7.49
#